data_AF-A0A918QG24-F1
#
_entry.id   AF-A0A918QG24-F1
#
_cell.length_a   1.000
_cell.length_b   1.000
_cell.length_c   1.000
_cell.angle_alpha   90.00
_cell.angle_beta   90.00
_cell.angle_gamma   90.00
#
_symmetry.space_group_name_H-M   'P 1'
#
loop_
_entity.id
_entity.type
_entity.pdbx_description
1 polymer ?
#
loop_
_entity_poly.entity_id
_entity_poly.type
_entity_poly.pdbx_seq_one_letter_code
_entity_poly.pdbx_strand_id
1 'polypeptide(L)'
;MRIIGNMKSTNLVDQIFSAARKLDRPWAWRRLIDLRDFTGFIEFEDIEHLAKRWQFLTRDVIHKGRTAIVSKSALDLARVSTITPLFPDEIFRGFESFDEAVDWLEASNL
;
A
#
# COMPACT_ATOMS: atom_id res chain seq x y z
N MET A 1 -0.21 -3.23 8.25
CA MET A 1 -1.66 -3.52 8.39
C MET A 1 -1.94 -4.85 7.70
N ARG A 2 -2.72 -5.74 8.33
CA ARG A 2 -3.13 -7.02 7.75
C ARG A 2 -4.63 -7.01 7.47
N ILE A 3 -5.02 -7.51 6.30
CA ILE A 3 -6.39 -7.58 5.83
C ILE A 3 -6.75 -9.05 5.65
N ILE A 4 -7.90 -9.45 6.21
CA ILE A 4 -8.30 -10.85 6.31
C ILE A 4 -9.72 -11.01 5.77
N GLY A 5 -9.92 -12.07 4.99
CA GLY A 5 -11.21 -12.51 4.49
C GLY A 5 -11.68 -11.76 3.25
N ASN A 6 -12.98 -11.88 2.99
CA ASN A 6 -13.62 -11.25 1.85
C ASN A 6 -14.08 -9.84 2.23
N MET A 7 -13.53 -8.83 1.54
CA MET A 7 -13.88 -7.43 1.75
C MET A 7 -14.01 -6.74 0.40
N LYS A 8 -15.02 -5.87 0.27
CA LYS A 8 -15.15 -4.99 -0.90
C LYS A 8 -13.92 -4.09 -1.01
N SER A 9 -13.45 -3.90 -2.23
CA SER A 9 -12.32 -3.03 -2.56
C SER A 9 -12.46 -1.62 -1.95
N THR A 10 -13.64 -1.00 -2.03
CA THR A 10 -13.95 0.30 -1.39
C THR A 10 -13.64 0.30 0.11
N ASN A 11 -14.11 -0.71 0.84
CA ASN A 11 -13.87 -0.83 2.27
C ASN A 11 -12.38 -1.05 2.59
N LEU A 12 -11.66 -1.79 1.74
CA LEU A 12 -10.22 -2.02 1.89
C LEU A 12 -9.46 -0.69 1.78
N VAL A 13 -9.69 0.08 0.72
CA VAL A 13 -8.98 1.35 0.51
C VAL A 13 -9.36 2.39 1.56
N ASP A 14 -10.60 2.37 2.06
CA ASP A 14 -11.04 3.22 3.16
C ASP A 14 -10.35 2.87 4.48
N GLN A 15 -10.15 1.58 4.76
CA GLN A 15 -9.39 1.15 5.94
C GLN A 15 -7.91 1.54 5.84
N ILE A 16 -7.28 1.36 4.66
CA ILE A 16 -5.89 1.80 4.41
C ILE A 16 -5.77 3.30 4.71
N PHE A 17 -6.64 4.12 4.10
CA PHE A 17 -6.57 5.58 4.26
C PHE A 17 -6.88 6.02 5.69
N SER A 18 -7.89 5.41 6.32
CA SER A 18 -8.27 5.70 7.71
C SER A 18 -7.18 5.32 8.71
N ALA A 19 -6.46 4.22 8.47
CA ALA A 19 -5.31 3.83 9.29
C ALA A 19 -4.17 4.84 9.15
N ALA A 20 -3.86 5.26 7.92
CA ALA A 20 -2.83 6.26 7.68
C ALA A 20 -3.14 7.60 8.35
N ARG A 21 -4.39 8.09 8.27
CA ARG A 21 -4.80 9.37 8.88
C ARG A 21 -4.70 9.43 10.41
N LYS A 22 -4.56 8.30 11.09
CA LYS A 22 -4.34 8.25 12.54
C LYS A 22 -2.89 8.49 12.95
N LEU A 23 -1.95 8.38 12.00
CA LEU A 23 -0.53 8.60 12.25
C LEU A 23 -0.20 10.08 12.10
N ASP A 24 0.70 10.58 12.95
CA ASP A 24 1.35 11.85 12.66
C ASP A 24 2.30 11.67 11.46
N ARG A 25 2.21 12.58 10.49
CA ARG A 25 2.98 12.56 9.23
C ARG A 25 2.98 11.17 8.56
N PRO A 26 1.84 10.67 8.06
CA PRO A 26 1.71 9.29 7.56
C PRO A 26 2.67 8.93 6.43
N TRP A 27 3.09 9.92 5.63
CA TRP A 27 4.09 9.78 4.56
C TRP A 27 5.51 9.49 5.07
N ALA A 28 5.83 9.79 6.33
CA ALA A 28 7.16 9.57 6.91
C ALA A 28 7.41 8.12 7.33
N TRP A 29 6.36 7.28 7.32
CA TRP A 29 6.44 5.90 7.80
C TRP A 29 6.61 4.93 6.63
N ARG A 30 7.48 3.94 6.84
CA ARG A 30 7.54 2.72 6.02
C ARG A 30 6.30 1.89 6.30
N ARG A 31 5.68 1.31 5.26
CA ARG A 31 4.37 0.66 5.37
C ARG A 31 4.41 -0.75 4.83
N LEU A 32 3.66 -1.63 5.49
CA LEU A 32 3.44 -3.01 5.07
C LEU A 32 1.93 -3.24 4.99
N ILE A 33 1.44 -3.70 3.85
CA ILE A 33 0.07 -4.13 3.61
C ILE A 33 0.09 -5.64 3.37
N ASP A 34 -0.44 -6.41 4.31
CA ASP A 34 -0.49 -7.87 4.25
C ASP A 34 -1.89 -8.33 3.80
N LEU A 35 -1.94 -8.88 2.58
CA LEU A 35 -3.12 -9.37 1.88
C LEU A 35 -3.11 -10.91 1.76
N ARG A 36 -2.24 -11.63 2.45
CA ARG A 36 -2.10 -13.10 2.28
C ARG A 36 -3.36 -13.89 2.58
N ASP A 37 -4.26 -13.34 3.41
CA ASP A 37 -5.55 -13.93 3.73
C ASP A 37 -6.73 -13.11 3.18
N PHE A 38 -6.45 -12.11 2.34
CA PHE A 38 -7.49 -11.37 1.65
C PHE A 38 -8.00 -12.20 0.47
N THR A 39 -9.32 -12.36 0.39
CA THR A 39 -9.97 -13.18 -0.66
C THR A 39 -10.91 -12.36 -1.53
N GLY A 40 -10.90 -11.04 -1.39
CA GLY A 40 -11.69 -10.13 -2.23
C GLY A 40 -10.99 -9.83 -3.56
N PHE A 41 -11.60 -8.93 -4.32
CA PHE A 41 -11.01 -8.37 -5.54
C PHE A 41 -10.80 -6.87 -5.32
N ILE A 42 -9.62 -6.36 -5.71
CA ILE A 42 -9.29 -4.94 -5.61
C ILE A 42 -9.59 -4.28 -6.94
N GLU A 43 -10.58 -3.39 -6.98
CA GLU A 43 -10.94 -2.65 -8.18
C GLU A 43 -9.91 -1.56 -8.46
N PHE A 44 -9.58 -1.33 -9.73
CA PHE A 44 -8.59 -0.32 -10.09
C PHE A 44 -9.08 1.11 -9.74
N GLU A 45 -10.37 1.39 -9.96
CA GLU A 45 -10.99 2.67 -9.65
C GLU A 45 -10.84 3.05 -8.17
N ASP A 46 -10.94 2.07 -7.26
CA ASP A 46 -10.77 2.32 -5.83
C ASP A 46 -9.32 2.65 -5.45
N ILE A 47 -8.35 2.09 -6.18
CA ILE A 47 -6.94 2.45 -6.04
C ILE A 47 -6.72 3.87 -6.55
N GLU A 48 -7.34 4.27 -7.65
CA GLU A 48 -7.29 5.67 -8.13
C GLU A 48 -7.91 6.63 -7.11
N HIS A 49 -9.02 6.26 -6.48
CA HIS A 49 -9.60 7.03 -5.39
C HIS A 49 -8.69 7.12 -4.18
N LEU A 50 -7.98 6.04 -3.83
CA LEU A 50 -6.95 6.08 -2.79
C LEU A 50 -5.79 7.01 -3.17
N ALA A 51 -5.31 6.94 -4.41
CA ALA A 51 -4.22 7.78 -4.89
C ALA A 51 -4.55 9.27 -4.83
N LYS A 52 -5.75 9.67 -5.27
CA LYS A 52 -6.22 11.06 -5.17
C LYS A 52 -6.25 11.56 -3.72
N ARG A 53 -6.74 10.72 -2.80
CA ARG A 53 -6.78 11.03 -1.36
C ARG A 53 -5.39 11.14 -0.75
N TRP A 54 -4.47 10.26 -1.15
CA TRP A 54 -3.09 10.30 -0.72
C TRP A 54 -2.37 11.56 -1.21
N GLN A 55 -2.50 11.88 -2.50
CA GLN A 55 -1.93 13.11 -3.09
C GLN A 55 -2.43 14.36 -2.37
N PHE A 56 -3.72 14.44 -2.06
CA PHE A 56 -4.26 15.55 -1.27
C PHE A 56 -3.61 15.66 0.12
N LEU A 57 -3.38 14.53 0.79
CA LEU A 57 -2.76 14.46 2.10
C LEU A 57 -1.27 14.86 2.09
N THR A 58 -0.58 14.64 0.97
CA THR A 58 0.87 14.86 0.85
C THR A 58 1.26 16.05 -0.03
N ARG A 59 0.29 16.85 -0.52
CA ARG A 59 0.49 17.85 -1.59
C ARG A 59 1.61 18.86 -1.33
N ASP A 60 1.85 19.22 -0.07
CA ASP A 60 2.80 20.25 0.34
C ASP A 60 4.08 19.65 0.96
N VAL A 61 4.32 18.34 0.76
CA VAL A 61 5.40 17.61 1.42
C VAL A 61 6.23 16.80 0.43
N ILE A 62 7.52 17.12 0.36
CA ILE A 62 8.51 16.29 -0.33
C ILE A 62 8.78 15.07 0.55
N HIS A 63 8.48 13.88 0.04
CA HIS A 63 8.72 12.61 0.72
C HIS A 63 9.13 11.52 -0.27
N LYS A 64 9.70 10.44 0.26
CA LYS A 64 9.91 9.19 -0.46
C LYS A 64 9.50 8.03 0.43
N GLY A 65 8.22 7.66 0.34
CA GLY A 65 7.67 6.57 1.13
C GLY A 65 8.02 5.21 0.54
N ARG A 66 7.97 4.18 1.40
CA ARG A 66 8.10 2.77 1.00
C ARG A 66 6.88 2.01 1.46
N THR A 67 6.27 1.28 0.54
CA THR A 67 5.12 0.42 0.82
C THR A 67 5.38 -0.98 0.29
N ALA A 68 5.49 -1.95 1.20
CA ALA A 68 5.50 -3.36 0.86
C ALA A 68 4.07 -3.90 0.79
N ILE A 69 3.77 -4.67 -0.25
CA ILE A 69 2.51 -5.40 -0.42
C ILE A 69 2.83 -6.88 -0.35
N VAL A 70 2.28 -7.59 0.63
CA VAL A 70 2.46 -9.04 0.77
C VAL A 70 1.19 -9.74 0.31
N SER A 71 1.26 -10.57 -0.72
CA SER A 71 0.10 -11.31 -1.24
C SER A 71 0.52 -12.67 -1.77
N LYS A 72 -0.42 -13.64 -1.74
CA LYS A 72 -0.29 -14.93 -2.43
C LYS A 72 -0.87 -14.90 -3.84
N SER A 73 -1.55 -13.81 -4.21
CA SER A 73 -2.17 -13.63 -5.52
C SER A 73 -1.13 -13.10 -6.51
N ALA A 74 -0.77 -13.91 -7.50
CA ALA A 74 0.11 -13.48 -8.59
C ALA A 74 -0.46 -12.25 -9.34
N LEU A 75 -1.79 -12.13 -9.41
CA LEU A 75 -2.46 -10.97 -10.00
C LEU A 75 -2.22 -9.71 -9.18
N ASP A 76 -2.33 -9.77 -7.85
CA ASP A 76 -2.09 -8.61 -6.98
C ASP A 76 -0.64 -8.13 -7.12
N LEU A 77 0.30 -9.08 -7.11
CA LEU A 77 1.73 -8.79 -7.26
C LEU A 77 2.06 -8.18 -8.62
N ALA A 78 1.47 -8.72 -9.71
CA ALA A 78 1.65 -8.19 -11.05
C ALA A 78 1.13 -6.74 -11.18
N ARG A 79 0.03 -6.42 -10.49
CA ARG A 79 -0.60 -5.09 -10.54
C ARG A 79 0.15 -4.01 -9.76
N VAL A 80 1.12 -4.36 -8.90
CA VAL A 80 1.91 -3.38 -8.15
C VAL A 80 2.60 -2.38 -9.09
N SER A 81 3.19 -2.86 -10.18
CA SER A 81 3.83 -2.01 -11.18
C SER A 81 2.84 -1.10 -11.90
N THR A 82 1.61 -1.58 -12.13
CA THR A 82 0.53 -0.82 -12.78
C THR A 82 0.05 0.36 -11.94
N ILE A 83 0.01 0.21 -10.61
CA ILE A 83 -0.51 1.25 -9.71
C ILE A 83 0.57 2.24 -9.26
N THR A 84 1.85 1.86 -9.34
CA THR A 84 2.98 2.70 -8.88
C THR A 84 2.97 4.11 -9.51
N PRO A 85 2.67 4.32 -10.81
CA PRO A 85 2.58 5.65 -11.40
C PRO A 85 1.52 6.58 -10.77
N LEU A 86 0.51 6.04 -10.07
CA LEU A 86 -0.50 6.84 -9.37
C LEU A 86 0.04 7.51 -8.09
N PHE A 87 1.19 7.05 -7.60
CA PHE A 87 1.81 7.48 -6.35
C PHE A 87 3.30 7.84 -6.59
N PRO A 88 3.59 9.00 -7.22
CA PRO A 88 4.93 9.33 -7.71
C PRO A 88 6.02 9.48 -6.63
N ASP A 89 5.62 9.71 -5.38
CA ASP A 89 6.50 9.85 -4.22
C ASP A 89 6.59 8.60 -3.35
N GLU A 90 6.07 7.49 -3.86
CA GLU A 90 6.02 6.22 -3.17
C GLU A 90 6.71 5.13 -3.97
N ILE A 91 7.46 4.30 -3.26
CA ILE A 91 8.06 3.10 -3.83
C ILE A 91 7.25 1.91 -3.34
N PHE A 92 6.57 1.25 -4.27
CA PHE A 92 5.86 0.01 -4.00
C PHE A 92 6.69 -1.20 -4.40
N ARG A 93 6.59 -2.26 -3.60
CA ARG A 93 7.11 -3.57 -3.97
C ARG A 93 6.21 -4.68 -3.45
N GLY A 94 5.94 -5.65 -4.32
CA GLY A 94 5.19 -6.86 -4.00
C GLY A 94 6.10 -7.98 -3.50
N PHE A 95 5.61 -8.77 -2.54
CA PHE A 95 6.30 -9.91 -1.95
C PHE A 95 5.32 -11.06 -1.70
N GLU A 96 5.79 -12.30 -1.80
CA GLU A 96 5.03 -13.47 -1.36
C GLU A 96 5.26 -13.76 0.13
N SER A 97 6.45 -13.40 0.64
CA SER A 97 6.86 -13.59 2.04
C SER A 97 6.73 -12.30 2.85
N PHE A 98 6.27 -12.46 4.09
CA PHE A 98 6.25 -11.36 5.06
C PHE A 98 7.66 -10.97 5.51
N ASP A 99 8.52 -11.96 5.73
CA ASP A 99 9.87 -11.73 6.23
C ASP A 99 10.71 -10.97 5.20
N GLU A 100 10.63 -11.35 3.92
CA GLU A 100 11.29 -10.62 2.83
C GLU A 100 10.79 -9.16 2.70
N ALA A 101 9.49 -8.96 2.92
CA ALA A 101 8.90 -7.62 2.91
C ALA A 101 9.43 -6.77 4.07
N VAL A 102 9.55 -7.34 5.26
CA VAL A 102 10.13 -6.66 6.43
C VAL A 102 11.61 -6.38 6.20
N ASP A 103 12.40 -7.36 5.75
CA ASP A 103 13.81 -7.17 5.44
C ASP A 103 14.02 -6.03 4.44
N TRP A 104 13.19 -5.95 3.39
CA TRP A 104 13.26 -4.85 2.42
C TRP A 104 12.85 -3.50 3.01
N LEU A 105 11.84 -3.47 3.88
CA LEU A 105 11.44 -2.25 4.56
C LEU A 105 12.53 -1.81 5.54
N GLU A 106 13.19 -2.72 6.25
CA GLU A 106 14.22 -2.40 7.24
C GLU A 106 15.58 -2.09 6.62
N ALA A 107 15.88 -2.68 5.45
CA ALA A 107 17.07 -2.43 4.68
C ALA A 107 17.32 -0.92 4.56
N SER A 108 18.37 -0.49 5.25
CA SER A 108 18.80 0.90 5.26
C SER A 108 19.35 1.22 3.88
N ASN A 109 18.56 1.90 3.06
CA ASN A 109 19.17 2.72 2.03
C ASN A 109 19.70 3.96 2.76
N LEU A 110 21.00 3.93 3.04
CA LEU A 110 21.82 5.15 3.04
C LEU A 110 21.54 5.95 1.76
#